data_AF-A0A1I8H6C1-F1
#
_entry.id   AF-A0A1I8H6C1-F1
#
_cell.length_a   1.000
_cell.length_b   1.000
_cell.length_c   1.000
_cell.angle_alpha   90.00
_cell.angle_beta   90.00
_cell.angle_gamma   90.00
#
_symmetry.space_group_name_H-M   'P 1'
#
loop_
_entity.id
_entity.type
_entity.pdbx_description
1 polymer ?
#
loop_
_entity_poly.entity_id
_entity_poly.type
_entity_poly.pdbx_seq_one_letter_code
_entity_poly.pdbx_strand_id
1 'polypeptide(L)'
;MPCRHQLFSLLVAGMVAFTLIFLLLVQSQHQRKPLLQPQQPADFIPPTAGPVARIVHQSWRNADQIPTRFTAWRASWLSCFPAWNHWLWSDEDNLLLVRDKAPDFLDHYLRYTQSIQRADSVRYLYLYHYGGLYTDLDNECLQPFEHVLFSQAASQINKSIADYQSLSNCSVLLSSMRRSGRPGRRPYVENSLMFARRRGHPFWLTVLEAMAERAR
;
A
#
# COMPACT_ATOMS: atom_id res chain seq x y z
N MET A 1 34.51 33.35 49.62
CA MET A 1 34.07 32.03 49.11
C MET A 1 33.09 32.22 47.93
N PRO A 2 33.55 32.43 46.68
CA PRO A 2 32.67 32.63 45.52
C PRO A 2 32.36 31.33 44.75
N CYS A 3 33.08 30.25 45.01
CA CYS A 3 33.09 29.04 44.18
C CYS A 3 31.76 28.25 44.20
N ARG A 4 31.03 28.25 45.33
CA ARG A 4 29.78 27.48 45.48
C ARG A 4 28.59 28.05 44.72
N HIS A 5 28.47 29.38 44.64
CA HIS A 5 27.35 30.02 43.93
C HIS A 5 27.49 29.88 42.41
N GLN A 6 28.71 30.03 41.88
CA GLN A 6 28.95 29.83 40.45
C GLN A 6 28.71 28.39 40.02
N LEU A 7 29.11 27.40 40.84
CA LEU A 7 28.83 25.99 40.57
C LEU A 7 27.33 25.70 40.55
N PHE A 8 26.57 26.28 41.49
CA PHE A 8 25.12 26.12 41.57
C PHE A 8 24.41 26.74 40.35
N SER A 9 24.81 27.95 39.95
CA SER A 9 24.25 28.62 38.76
C SER A 9 24.54 27.85 37.47
N LEU A 10 25.73 27.27 37.33
CA LEU A 10 26.09 26.44 36.16
C LEU A 10 25.30 25.13 36.12
N LEU A 11 25.05 24.49 37.26
CA LEU A 11 24.23 23.29 37.36
C LEU A 11 22.77 23.55 36.98
N VAL A 12 22.20 24.65 37.47
CA VAL A 12 20.83 25.07 37.12
C VAL A 12 20.72 25.38 35.63
N ALA A 13 21.68 26.13 35.07
CA ALA A 13 21.70 26.41 33.64
C ALA A 13 21.82 25.14 32.78
N GLY A 14 22.63 24.17 33.21
CA GLY A 14 22.77 22.87 32.55
C GLY A 14 21.47 22.03 32.57
N MET A 15 20.77 21.99 33.70
CA MET A 15 19.48 21.29 33.81
C MET A 15 18.39 21.92 32.92
N VAL A 16 18.36 23.25 32.83
CA VAL A 16 17.42 23.98 31.95
C VAL A 16 17.73 23.70 30.49
N ALA A 17 19.01 23.73 30.09
CA ALA A 17 19.41 23.40 28.73
C ALA A 17 19.06 21.95 28.35
N PHE A 18 19.29 21.00 29.25
CA PHE A 18 18.97 19.59 29.02
C PHE A 18 17.46 19.36 28.88
N THR A 19 16.64 19.99 29.72
CA THR A 19 15.18 19.89 29.62
C THR A 19 14.65 20.54 28.35
N LEU A 20 15.19 21.68 27.92
CA LEU A 20 14.82 22.30 26.66
C LEU A 20 15.22 21.43 25.45
N ILE A 21 16.42 20.85 25.44
CA ILE A 21 16.85 19.94 24.37
C ILE A 21 15.98 18.67 24.35
N PHE A 22 15.69 18.09 25.51
CA PHE A 22 14.81 16.91 25.61
C PHE A 22 13.39 17.23 25.12
N LEU A 23 12.83 18.39 25.50
CA LEU A 23 11.52 18.83 25.00
C LEU A 23 11.54 19.09 23.49
N LEU A 24 12.60 19.67 22.94
CA LEU A 24 12.76 19.85 21.49
C LEU A 24 12.87 18.50 20.76
N LEU A 25 13.58 17.53 21.33
CA LEU A 25 13.66 16.17 20.78
C LEU A 25 12.30 15.48 20.83
N VAL A 26 11.57 15.57 21.94
CA VAL A 26 10.21 15.00 22.11
C VAL A 26 9.21 15.68 21.15
N GLN A 27 9.26 17.00 21.00
CA GLN A 27 8.43 17.75 20.04
C GLN A 27 8.78 17.36 18.59
N SER A 28 10.06 17.13 18.27
CA SER A 28 10.49 16.62 16.97
C SER A 28 9.99 15.19 16.70
N GLN A 29 9.89 14.34 17.71
CA GLN A 29 9.27 13.01 17.57
C GLN A 29 7.77 13.11 17.24
N HIS A 30 7.07 14.09 17.82
CA HIS A 30 5.63 14.32 17.59
C HIS A 30 5.30 15.08 16.29
N GLN A 31 6.26 15.76 15.66
CA GLN A 31 6.08 16.53 14.42
C GLN A 31 6.38 15.75 13.13
N ARG A 32 6.48 14.41 13.19
CA ARG A 32 6.79 13.59 12.00
C ARG A 32 5.64 13.68 11.00
N LYS A 33 5.90 14.32 9.85
CA LYS A 33 5.00 14.27 8.68
C LYS A 33 4.78 12.80 8.27
N PRO A 34 3.56 12.42 7.87
CA PRO A 34 3.29 11.07 7.37
C PRO A 34 4.18 10.78 6.14
N LEU A 35 4.61 9.52 6.01
CA LEU A 35 5.56 9.06 4.97
C LEU A 35 4.98 9.07 3.56
N LEU A 36 3.68 9.19 3.45
CA LEU A 36 3.00 9.59 2.25
C LEU A 36 2.17 10.77 2.72
N GLN A 37 2.01 11.81 1.92
CA GLN A 37 0.93 12.75 2.18
C GLN A 37 -0.31 12.10 1.58
N PRO A 38 -1.27 11.58 2.39
CA PRO A 38 -2.61 11.48 1.85
C PRO A 38 -2.95 12.92 1.46
N GLN A 39 -3.38 13.15 0.22
CA GLN A 39 -4.22 14.32 -0.03
C GLN A 39 -5.29 14.27 1.06
N GLN A 40 -5.30 15.26 1.95
CA GLN A 40 -5.84 15.15 3.31
C GLN A 40 -7.19 14.41 3.32
N PRO A 41 -7.48 13.55 4.31
CA PRO A 41 -8.74 12.79 4.36
C PRO A 41 -10.00 13.67 4.26
N ALA A 42 -9.92 14.95 4.65
CA ALA A 42 -11.00 15.91 4.57
C ALA A 42 -11.27 16.44 3.13
N ASP A 43 -10.26 16.41 2.25
CA ASP A 43 -10.33 16.90 0.86
C ASP A 43 -10.20 15.77 -0.17
N PHE A 44 -10.07 14.52 0.28
CA PHE A 44 -10.18 13.36 -0.61
C PHE A 44 -11.62 13.26 -1.11
N ILE A 45 -11.88 13.93 -2.23
CA ILE A 45 -13.00 13.60 -3.10
C ILE A 45 -12.59 12.28 -3.75
N PRO A 46 -13.16 11.11 -3.36
CA PRO A 46 -13.00 9.91 -4.18
C PRO A 46 -13.27 10.31 -5.61
N PRO A 47 -12.47 9.87 -6.60
CA PRO A 47 -12.83 10.10 -7.99
C PRO A 47 -14.16 9.40 -8.26
N THR A 48 -15.24 10.12 -7.98
CA THR A 48 -16.64 9.76 -8.20
C THR A 48 -16.93 9.85 -9.69
N ALA A 49 -16.17 10.68 -10.40
CA ALA A 49 -16.09 10.77 -11.84
C ALA A 49 -14.69 10.34 -12.33
N GLY A 50 -14.68 9.39 -13.25
CA GLY A 50 -13.46 8.85 -13.86
C GLY A 50 -13.71 7.48 -14.50
N PRO A 51 -13.00 7.15 -15.59
CA PRO A 51 -13.16 5.85 -16.25
C PRO A 51 -12.82 4.73 -15.28
N VAL A 52 -13.59 3.65 -15.38
CA VAL A 52 -13.33 2.41 -14.69
C VAL A 52 -12.03 1.81 -15.21
N ALA A 53 -11.13 1.42 -14.29
CA ALA A 53 -9.84 0.85 -14.65
C ALA A 53 -10.00 -0.61 -15.10
N ARG A 54 -9.59 -0.89 -16.35
CA ARG A 54 -9.54 -2.23 -16.96
C ARG A 54 -8.10 -2.59 -17.28
N ILE A 55 -7.32 -2.80 -16.22
CA ILE A 55 -5.90 -3.16 -16.28
C ILE A 55 -5.69 -4.38 -15.39
N VAL A 56 -5.01 -5.40 -15.89
CA VAL A 56 -4.48 -6.52 -15.10
C VAL A 56 -3.00 -6.25 -14.86
N HIS A 57 -2.62 -6.12 -13.59
CA HIS A 57 -1.26 -5.93 -13.13
C HIS A 57 -0.72 -7.26 -12.62
N GLN A 58 0.42 -7.67 -13.15
CA GLN A 58 1.25 -8.75 -12.61
C GLN A 58 2.67 -8.23 -12.43
N SER A 59 3.47 -8.86 -11.58
CA SER A 59 4.88 -8.47 -11.40
C SER A 59 5.82 -9.67 -11.45
N TRP A 60 7.01 -9.45 -11.98
CA TRP A 60 8.08 -10.44 -12.00
C TRP A 60 9.43 -9.74 -12.05
N ARG A 61 10.50 -10.37 -11.56
CA ARG A 61 11.81 -9.72 -11.48
C ARG A 61 12.29 -9.13 -12.82
N ASN A 62 12.13 -9.90 -13.90
CA ASN A 62 12.50 -9.49 -15.25
C ASN A 62 11.42 -9.96 -16.24
N ALA A 63 10.83 -9.01 -16.99
CA ALA A 63 9.76 -9.29 -17.93
C ALA A 63 10.16 -10.29 -19.04
N ASP A 64 11.44 -10.35 -19.39
CA ASP A 64 11.97 -11.22 -20.45
C ASP A 64 12.34 -12.63 -19.95
N GLN A 65 12.27 -12.88 -18.64
CA GLN A 65 12.74 -14.12 -18.00
C GLN A 65 11.67 -14.74 -17.09
N ILE A 66 10.47 -14.91 -17.62
CA ILE A 66 9.37 -15.60 -16.94
C ILE A 66 9.57 -17.12 -17.05
N PRO A 67 9.56 -17.89 -15.94
CA PRO A 67 9.58 -19.34 -15.98
C PRO A 67 8.43 -19.92 -16.82
N THR A 68 8.69 -21.01 -17.56
CA THR A 68 7.70 -21.65 -18.45
C THR A 68 6.36 -21.92 -17.78
N ARG A 69 6.37 -22.43 -16.54
CA ARG A 69 5.15 -22.70 -15.76
C ARG A 69 4.27 -21.45 -15.57
N PHE A 70 4.88 -20.28 -15.38
CA PHE A 70 4.18 -19.01 -15.16
C PHE A 70 3.72 -18.39 -16.48
N THR A 71 4.31 -18.79 -17.61
CA THR A 71 3.87 -18.34 -18.94
C THR A 71 2.46 -18.86 -19.26
N ALA A 72 2.18 -20.12 -18.92
CA ALA A 72 0.84 -20.70 -19.10
C ALA A 72 -0.22 -19.97 -18.25
N TRP A 73 0.10 -19.69 -16.98
CA TRP A 73 -0.79 -18.96 -16.10
C TRP A 73 -0.98 -17.51 -16.53
N ARG A 74 0.06 -16.81 -16.96
CA ARG A 74 -0.08 -15.48 -17.58
C ARG A 74 -0.97 -15.51 -18.83
N ALA A 75 -0.83 -16.53 -19.68
CA ALA A 75 -1.68 -16.71 -20.86
C ALA A 75 -3.16 -16.93 -20.49
N SER A 76 -3.45 -17.59 -19.37
CA SER A 76 -4.82 -17.76 -18.87
C SER A 76 -5.47 -16.41 -18.52
N TRP A 77 -4.73 -15.46 -17.94
CA TRP A 77 -5.22 -14.10 -17.65
C TRP A 77 -5.49 -13.29 -18.90
N LEU A 78 -4.60 -13.36 -19.90
CA LEU A 78 -4.81 -12.75 -21.23
C LEU A 78 -6.10 -13.28 -21.88
N SER A 79 -6.37 -14.58 -21.73
CA SER A 79 -7.56 -15.24 -22.27
C SER A 79 -8.83 -14.91 -21.49
N CYS A 80 -8.75 -14.79 -20.16
CA CYS A 80 -9.88 -14.42 -19.31
C CYS A 80 -10.32 -12.96 -19.49
N PHE A 81 -9.37 -12.04 -19.71
CA PHE A 81 -9.62 -10.61 -19.80
C PHE A 81 -9.04 -10.01 -21.10
N PRO A 82 -9.49 -10.45 -22.29
CA PRO A 82 -8.85 -10.09 -23.56
C PRO A 82 -9.05 -8.62 -23.95
N ALA A 83 -10.09 -7.97 -23.41
CA ALA A 83 -10.38 -6.55 -23.66
C ALA A 83 -9.69 -5.60 -22.66
N TRP A 84 -8.94 -6.14 -21.69
CA TRP A 84 -8.25 -5.35 -20.67
C TRP A 84 -6.80 -5.11 -21.09
N ASN A 85 -6.19 -4.05 -20.58
CA ASN A 85 -4.75 -3.87 -20.69
C ASN A 85 -4.04 -4.84 -19.72
N HIS A 86 -2.90 -5.40 -20.13
CA HIS A 86 -2.11 -6.32 -19.30
C HIS A 86 -0.72 -5.76 -19.09
N TRP A 87 -0.40 -5.41 -17.86
CA TRP A 87 0.87 -4.81 -17.47
C TRP A 87 1.68 -5.78 -16.63
N LEU A 88 2.91 -6.03 -17.05
CA LEU A 88 3.88 -6.82 -16.30
C LEU A 88 4.97 -5.87 -15.79
N TRP A 89 5.07 -5.75 -14.47
CA TRP A 89 6.01 -4.86 -13.80
C TRP A 89 7.31 -5.60 -13.45
N SER A 90 8.44 -5.09 -13.94
CA SER A 90 9.77 -5.55 -13.56
C SER A 90 10.24 -4.93 -12.23
N ASP A 91 11.33 -5.46 -11.65
CA ASP A 91 11.95 -4.83 -10.48
C ASP A 91 12.41 -3.40 -10.79
N GLU A 92 12.84 -3.11 -12.02
CA GLU A 92 13.22 -1.76 -12.44
C GLU A 92 12.01 -0.84 -12.56
N ASP A 93 10.92 -1.31 -13.18
CA ASP A 93 9.67 -0.54 -13.27
C ASP A 93 9.15 -0.19 -11.87
N ASN A 94 9.30 -1.11 -10.92
CA ASN A 94 8.90 -0.90 -9.52
C ASN A 94 9.71 0.20 -8.85
N LEU A 95 11.04 0.20 -9.04
CA LEU A 95 11.91 1.22 -8.51
C LEU A 95 11.58 2.60 -9.11
N LEU A 96 11.36 2.66 -10.43
CA LEU A 96 10.97 3.88 -11.12
C LEU A 96 9.62 4.40 -10.64
N LEU A 97 8.63 3.51 -10.45
CA LEU A 97 7.31 3.87 -9.95
C LEU A 97 7.40 4.46 -8.54
N VAL A 98 8.18 3.85 -7.64
CA VAL A 98 8.36 4.37 -6.27
C VAL A 98 9.04 5.73 -6.30
N ARG A 99 10.11 5.89 -7.09
CA ARG A 99 10.81 7.19 -7.22
C ARG A 99 9.89 8.31 -7.69
N ASP A 100 9.04 8.04 -8.68
CA ASP A 100 8.17 9.05 -9.28
C ASP A 100 6.91 9.32 -8.45
N LYS A 101 6.29 8.28 -7.88
CA LYS A 101 4.95 8.37 -7.29
C LYS A 101 4.92 8.31 -5.76
N ALA A 102 5.97 7.82 -5.14
CA ALA A 102 6.07 7.66 -3.69
C ALA A 102 7.50 7.99 -3.17
N PRO A 103 8.05 9.18 -3.48
CA PRO A 103 9.43 9.53 -3.13
C PRO A 103 9.69 9.44 -1.61
N ASP A 104 8.70 9.81 -0.79
CA ASP A 104 8.80 9.73 0.67
C ASP A 104 8.82 8.27 1.20
N PHE A 105 8.39 7.29 0.40
CA PHE A 105 8.49 5.86 0.70
C PHE A 105 9.79 5.22 0.16
N LEU A 106 10.53 5.91 -0.71
CA LEU A 106 11.69 5.34 -1.42
C LEU A 106 12.76 4.79 -0.46
N ASP A 107 13.10 5.53 0.60
CA ASP A 107 14.09 5.07 1.57
C ASP A 107 13.65 3.77 2.25
N HIS A 108 12.36 3.62 2.53
CA HIS A 108 11.83 2.39 3.10
C HIS A 108 11.88 1.24 2.08
N TYR A 109 11.47 1.50 0.85
CA TYR A 109 11.51 0.55 -0.24
C TYR A 109 12.94 0.00 -0.49
N LEU A 110 13.95 0.87 -0.45
CA LEU A 110 15.34 0.51 -0.64
C LEU A 110 15.91 -0.33 0.52
N ARG A 111 15.37 -0.19 1.74
CA ARG A 111 15.79 -0.99 2.91
C ARG A 111 15.30 -2.43 2.89
N TYR A 112 14.31 -2.77 2.07
CA TYR A 112 13.90 -4.16 1.94
C TYR A 112 15.06 -5.02 1.43
N THR A 113 15.39 -6.09 2.14
CA THR A 113 16.49 -6.99 1.75
C THR A 113 16.02 -8.02 0.73
N GLN A 114 14.75 -8.39 0.77
CA GLN A 114 14.17 -9.38 -0.13
C GLN A 114 13.38 -8.70 -1.26
N SER A 115 13.58 -9.16 -2.51
CA SER A 115 12.83 -8.66 -3.66
C SER A 115 11.33 -8.87 -3.53
N ILE A 116 10.89 -9.94 -2.86
CA ILE A 116 9.46 -10.17 -2.61
C ILE A 116 8.84 -9.09 -1.74
N GLN A 117 9.56 -8.54 -0.75
CA GLN A 117 9.05 -7.45 0.08
C GLN A 117 8.87 -6.16 -0.73
N ARG A 118 9.78 -5.92 -1.68
CA ARG A 118 9.64 -4.83 -2.66
C ARG A 118 8.41 -5.02 -3.53
N ALA A 119 8.21 -6.22 -4.11
CA ALA A 119 7.03 -6.50 -4.93
C ALA A 119 5.71 -6.46 -4.11
N ASP A 120 5.74 -6.91 -2.85
CA ASP A 120 4.61 -6.88 -1.92
C ASP A 120 4.18 -5.46 -1.55
N SER A 121 5.12 -4.51 -1.46
CA SER A 121 4.80 -3.11 -1.13
C SER A 121 4.34 -2.31 -2.36
N VAL A 122 4.98 -2.49 -3.52
CA VAL A 122 4.71 -1.66 -4.71
C VAL A 122 3.34 -1.96 -5.32
N ARG A 123 2.79 -3.17 -5.15
CA ARG A 123 1.48 -3.53 -5.72
C ARG A 123 0.33 -2.63 -5.28
N TYR A 124 0.44 -2.02 -4.11
CA TYR A 124 -0.54 -1.03 -3.65
C TYR A 124 -0.45 0.28 -4.42
N LEU A 125 0.74 0.67 -4.88
CA LEU A 125 0.93 1.82 -5.77
C LEU A 125 0.30 1.58 -7.15
N TYR A 126 0.32 0.35 -7.67
CA TYR A 126 -0.38 0.04 -8.92
C TYR A 126 -1.87 0.39 -8.80
N LEU A 127 -2.50 -0.14 -7.75
CA LEU A 127 -3.93 -0.01 -7.51
C LEU A 127 -4.31 1.42 -7.12
N TYR A 128 -3.45 2.13 -6.39
CA TYR A 128 -3.66 3.53 -6.07
C TYR A 128 -3.54 4.43 -7.31
N HIS A 129 -2.50 4.32 -8.13
CA HIS A 129 -2.30 5.27 -9.23
C HIS A 129 -3.09 4.93 -10.51
N TYR A 130 -3.35 3.64 -10.75
CA TYR A 130 -3.93 3.16 -12.00
C TYR A 130 -5.29 2.47 -11.81
N GLY A 131 -5.61 2.01 -10.60
CA GLY A 131 -6.76 1.15 -10.37
C GLY A 131 -6.51 -0.27 -10.91
N GLY A 132 -7.56 -0.97 -11.31
CA GLY A 132 -7.47 -2.25 -11.99
C GLY A 132 -7.38 -3.44 -11.05
N LEU A 133 -6.99 -4.58 -11.60
CA LEU A 133 -6.85 -5.86 -10.92
C LEU A 133 -5.37 -6.18 -10.78
N TYR A 134 -4.89 -6.39 -9.56
CA TYR A 134 -3.61 -7.02 -9.31
C TYR A 134 -3.81 -8.52 -9.11
N THR A 135 -2.91 -9.32 -9.69
CA THR A 135 -2.79 -10.73 -9.37
C THR A 135 -1.34 -11.21 -9.43
N ASP A 136 -0.96 -12.14 -8.55
CA ASP A 136 0.37 -12.75 -8.62
C ASP A 136 0.54 -13.54 -9.92
N LEU A 137 1.79 -13.66 -10.38
CA LEU A 137 2.12 -14.37 -11.62
C LEU A 137 1.90 -15.89 -11.51
N ASP A 138 1.83 -16.41 -10.29
CA ASP A 138 1.57 -17.81 -9.99
C ASP A 138 0.09 -18.17 -9.81
N ASN A 139 -0.82 -17.27 -10.15
CA ASN A 139 -2.26 -17.54 -10.21
C ASN A 139 -2.69 -17.94 -11.61
N GLU A 140 -3.51 -18.99 -11.71
CA GLU A 140 -4.21 -19.37 -12.93
C GLU A 140 -5.62 -18.75 -12.95
N CYS A 141 -5.97 -18.12 -14.07
CA CYS A 141 -7.34 -17.70 -14.31
C CYS A 141 -8.12 -18.80 -15.04
N LEU A 142 -9.08 -19.39 -14.33
CA LEU A 142 -9.89 -20.47 -14.88
C LEU A 142 -11.06 -19.94 -15.72
N GLN A 143 -11.63 -18.78 -15.34
CA GLN A 143 -12.82 -18.22 -15.98
C GLN A 143 -12.85 -16.68 -15.86
N PRO A 144 -13.40 -15.94 -16.83
CA PRO A 144 -13.65 -14.51 -16.71
C PRO A 144 -14.62 -14.18 -15.55
N PHE A 145 -14.28 -13.20 -14.72
CA PHE A 145 -15.11 -12.78 -13.60
C PHE A 145 -15.32 -11.25 -13.53
N GLU A 146 -15.21 -10.55 -14.66
CA GLU A 146 -15.45 -9.10 -14.76
C GLU A 146 -16.82 -8.70 -14.17
N HIS A 147 -17.85 -9.52 -14.38
CA HIS A 147 -19.18 -9.31 -13.82
C HIS A 147 -19.19 -9.22 -12.28
N VAL A 148 -18.33 -9.97 -11.61
CA VAL A 148 -18.18 -9.92 -10.14
C VAL A 148 -17.53 -8.61 -9.72
N LEU A 149 -16.43 -8.22 -10.40
CA LEU A 149 -15.66 -7.01 -10.11
C LEU A 149 -16.50 -5.73 -10.20
N PHE A 150 -17.49 -5.70 -11.10
CA PHE A 150 -18.33 -4.52 -11.32
C PHE A 150 -19.74 -4.61 -10.74
N SER A 151 -20.09 -5.72 -10.11
CA SER A 151 -21.39 -5.91 -9.44
C SER A 151 -21.61 -4.88 -8.32
N GLN A 152 -22.88 -4.52 -8.08
CA GLN A 152 -23.25 -3.71 -6.91
C GLN A 152 -23.00 -4.44 -5.58
N ALA A 153 -22.84 -5.77 -5.58
CA ALA A 153 -22.48 -6.51 -4.39
C ALA A 153 -21.03 -6.25 -3.95
N ALA A 154 -20.11 -6.03 -4.91
CA ALA A 154 -18.71 -5.66 -4.61
C ALA A 154 -18.61 -4.31 -3.87
N SER A 155 -19.56 -3.39 -4.04
CA SER A 155 -19.62 -2.16 -3.23
C SER A 155 -20.19 -2.38 -1.83
N GLN A 156 -20.93 -3.48 -1.59
CA GLN A 156 -21.51 -3.80 -0.28
C GLN A 156 -20.54 -4.54 0.66
N ILE A 157 -19.48 -5.17 0.14
CA ILE A 157 -18.45 -5.85 0.95
C ILE A 157 -17.69 -4.85 1.85
N ASN A 158 -17.68 -3.55 1.49
CA ASN A 158 -17.10 -2.47 2.30
C ASN A 158 -17.88 -2.10 3.57
N LYS A 159 -19.04 -2.70 3.85
CA LYS A 159 -19.89 -2.33 5.00
C LYS A 159 -19.31 -2.63 6.39
N SER A 160 -18.24 -3.43 6.50
CA SER A 160 -17.62 -3.72 7.81
C SER A 160 -16.58 -2.69 8.26
N ILE A 161 -16.30 -1.65 7.47
CA ILE A 161 -15.47 -0.52 7.88
C ILE A 161 -16.36 0.73 7.84
N ALA A 162 -17.01 1.00 8.97
CA ALA A 162 -18.11 1.97 9.07
C ALA A 162 -17.73 3.41 8.70
N ASP A 163 -16.45 3.75 8.64
CA ASP A 163 -15.98 5.12 8.37
C ASP A 163 -15.83 5.44 6.86
N TYR A 164 -15.95 4.46 5.95
CA TYR A 164 -15.70 4.65 4.51
C TYR A 164 -16.96 4.61 3.62
N GLN A 165 -18.12 5.03 4.13
CA GLN A 165 -19.37 5.03 3.36
C GLN A 165 -19.36 5.96 2.12
N SER A 166 -18.51 6.99 2.09
CA SER A 166 -18.31 7.84 0.89
C SER A 166 -17.56 7.11 -0.25
N LEU A 167 -16.97 5.94 0.01
CA LEU A 167 -16.24 5.11 -0.95
C LEU A 167 -17.10 4.02 -1.59
N SER A 168 -18.43 4.05 -1.45
CA SER A 168 -19.33 3.09 -2.13
C SER A 168 -19.13 3.04 -3.66
N ASN A 169 -18.67 4.14 -4.27
CA ASN A 169 -18.28 4.23 -5.68
C ASN A 169 -16.79 3.87 -5.95
N CYS A 170 -15.99 3.65 -4.93
CA CYS A 170 -14.61 3.17 -5.00
C CYS A 170 -14.56 1.81 -4.30
N SER A 171 -15.11 0.76 -4.93
CA SER A 171 -15.10 -0.58 -4.33
C SER A 171 -13.70 -1.18 -4.40
N VAL A 172 -13.27 -1.77 -3.28
CA VAL A 172 -12.08 -2.60 -3.18
C VAL A 172 -12.53 -4.04 -3.00
N LEU A 173 -12.00 -4.96 -3.79
CA LEU A 173 -12.21 -6.40 -3.59
C LEU A 173 -10.89 -7.02 -3.17
N LEU A 174 -10.93 -7.75 -2.07
CA LEU A 174 -9.79 -8.47 -1.52
C LEU A 174 -10.20 -9.93 -1.30
N SER A 175 -9.32 -10.86 -1.64
CA SER A 175 -9.50 -12.26 -1.28
C SER A 175 -9.34 -12.43 0.24
N SER A 176 -10.28 -13.14 0.89
CA SER A 176 -10.20 -13.46 2.32
C SER A 176 -10.16 -14.97 2.48
N MET A 177 -9.13 -15.49 3.16
CA MET A 177 -9.05 -16.91 3.47
C MET A 177 -9.55 -17.18 4.89
N ARG A 178 -10.53 -18.08 5.01
CA ARG A 178 -10.82 -18.77 6.27
C ARG A 178 -10.09 -20.11 6.23
N ARG A 179 -9.01 -20.26 7.00
CA ARG A 179 -8.40 -21.59 7.18
C ARG A 179 -9.44 -22.53 7.78
N SER A 180 -9.88 -23.52 7.01
CA SER A 180 -10.72 -24.60 7.52
C SER A 180 -9.97 -25.30 8.67
N GLY A 181 -10.65 -25.50 9.81
CA GLY A 181 -10.23 -26.47 10.83
C GLY A 181 -9.52 -25.96 12.09
N ARG A 182 -9.44 -24.65 12.38
CA ARG A 182 -8.98 -24.18 13.72
C ARG A 182 -9.89 -23.09 14.30
N PRO A 183 -10.73 -23.42 15.31
CA PRO A 183 -11.51 -22.43 16.05
C PRO A 183 -10.60 -21.33 16.62
N GLY A 184 -11.00 -20.07 16.50
CA GLY A 184 -10.34 -18.93 17.16
C GLY A 184 -9.32 -18.14 16.34
N ARG A 185 -9.00 -18.51 15.09
CA ARG A 185 -8.16 -17.65 14.22
C ARG A 185 -9.00 -16.60 13.50
N ARG A 186 -8.56 -15.33 13.58
CA ARG A 186 -9.17 -14.22 12.85
C ARG A 186 -9.00 -14.43 11.34
N PRO A 187 -10.02 -14.11 10.51
CA PRO A 187 -9.85 -14.06 9.06
C PRO A 187 -8.68 -13.14 8.70
N TYR A 188 -7.97 -13.47 7.63
CA TYR A 188 -6.95 -12.60 7.07
C TYR A 188 -7.23 -12.38 5.59
N VAL A 189 -6.75 -11.24 5.11
CA VAL A 189 -6.90 -10.80 3.74
C VAL A 189 -5.62 -11.17 2.99
N GLU A 190 -5.79 -11.89 1.89
CA GLU A 190 -4.73 -12.24 0.95
C GLU A 190 -4.42 -11.04 0.05
N ASN A 191 -3.15 -10.86 -0.31
CA ASN A 191 -2.68 -9.76 -1.17
C ASN A 191 -2.26 -10.27 -2.58
N SER A 192 -2.67 -11.48 -2.95
CA SER A 192 -2.36 -12.13 -4.24
C SER A 192 -3.41 -11.87 -5.32
N LEU A 193 -4.59 -11.37 -4.96
CA LEU A 193 -5.65 -10.96 -5.88
C LEU A 193 -6.41 -9.77 -5.28
N MET A 194 -6.31 -8.60 -5.90
CA MET A 194 -6.84 -7.36 -5.36
C MET A 194 -7.38 -6.48 -6.47
N PHE A 195 -8.52 -5.83 -6.25
CA PHE A 195 -9.14 -4.99 -7.27
C PHE A 195 -9.46 -3.60 -6.75
N ALA A 196 -9.13 -2.60 -7.56
CA ALA A 196 -9.48 -1.21 -7.38
C ALA A 196 -10.33 -0.76 -8.58
N ARG A 197 -11.63 -0.53 -8.35
CA ARG A 197 -12.55 -0.10 -9.42
C ARG A 197 -12.07 1.18 -10.12
N ARG A 198 -11.44 2.07 -9.35
CA ARG A 198 -10.88 3.35 -9.78
C ARG A 198 -9.57 3.60 -9.04
N ARG A 199 -8.68 4.37 -9.67
CA ARG A 199 -7.49 4.93 -9.02
C ARG A 199 -7.86 5.88 -7.88
N GLY A 200 -6.93 6.13 -6.99
CA GLY A 200 -7.01 7.13 -5.92
C GLY A 200 -7.59 6.60 -4.61
N HIS A 201 -8.05 5.35 -4.53
CA HIS A 201 -8.69 4.88 -3.30
C HIS A 201 -7.73 4.91 -2.09
N PRO A 202 -8.07 5.59 -0.98
CA PRO A 202 -7.13 5.89 0.11
C PRO A 202 -6.64 4.64 0.84
N PHE A 203 -7.47 3.59 0.92
CA PHE A 203 -7.09 2.27 1.43
C PHE A 203 -5.68 1.82 1.00
N TRP A 204 -5.33 1.98 -0.27
CA TRP A 204 -4.04 1.52 -0.80
C TRP A 204 -2.85 2.29 -0.22
N LEU A 205 -2.99 3.61 -0.03
CA LEU A 205 -1.96 4.42 0.64
C LEU A 205 -1.90 4.08 2.13
N THR A 206 -3.04 3.91 2.79
CA THR A 206 -3.08 3.54 4.22
C THR A 206 -2.34 2.23 4.48
N VAL A 207 -2.46 1.24 3.58
CA VAL A 207 -1.70 -0.01 3.69
C VAL A 207 -0.19 0.25 3.57
N LEU A 208 0.22 1.07 2.60
CA LEU A 208 1.63 1.41 2.37
C LEU A 208 2.24 2.19 3.54
N GLU A 209 1.50 3.16 4.10
CA GLU A 209 1.87 3.89 5.32
C GLU A 209 2.04 2.94 6.51
N ALA A 210 1.09 2.03 6.72
CA ALA A 210 1.15 1.07 7.81
C ALA A 210 2.35 0.10 7.67
N MET A 211 2.72 -0.29 6.45
CA MET A 211 3.95 -1.05 6.21
C MET A 211 5.18 -0.23 6.59
N ALA A 212 5.18 1.04 6.21
CA ALA A 212 6.29 1.95 6.42
C ALA A 212 6.53 2.26 7.92
N GLU A 213 5.46 2.36 8.70
CA GLU A 213 5.48 2.55 10.15
C GLU A 213 5.98 1.31 10.91
N ARG A 214 5.57 0.11 10.48
CA ARG A 214 5.89 -1.14 11.19
C ARG A 214 7.33 -1.63 11.01
N ALA A 215 8.04 -1.15 9.99
CA ALA A 215 9.46 -1.49 9.80
C ALA A 215 10.42 -0.40 10.34
N ARG A 216 9.91 0.55 11.11
CA ARG A 216 10.70 1.44 11.98
C ARG A 216 10.95 0.77 13.32
#